data_AF-A0A933JT27-F1
#
_entry.id   AF-A0A933JT27-F1
#
_cell.length_a   1.000
_cell.length_b   1.000
_cell.length_c   1.000
_cell.angle_alpha   90.00
_cell.angle_beta   90.00
_cell.angle_gamma   90.00
#
_symmetry.space_group_name_H-M   'P 1'
#
loop_
_entity.id
_entity.type
_entity.pdbx_description
1 polymer ?
#
loop_
_entity_poly.entity_id
_entity_poly.type
_entity_poly.pdbx_seq_one_letter_code
_entity_poly.pdbx_strand_id
1 'polypeptide(L)'
;MLRVAALVLTSFIAFDAFAGPPEVVVFGASWCGPCQMVKSFLDLNRVPYSFLDIDQPANREAMRQTAPHARGIPVVRIERDVILGADFEAMVASLEKHGTKAQPLKPAGKEGVDVFGGQSTSWWQHQFRRVKSMRSAVEDEMRKLQSSDTVADNVELAKLDAKKAQLELLDGTFQMLDDDASRYGVPRKYRE
;
A
#
# COMPACT_ATOMS: atom_id res chain seq x y z
N MET A 1 73.33 3.69 -30.63
CA MET A 1 72.91 3.29 -29.27
C MET A 1 71.61 4.03 -28.96
N LEU A 2 70.45 3.40 -29.17
CA LEU A 2 69.13 4.02 -29.00
C LEU A 2 68.46 3.37 -27.78
N ARG A 3 68.25 4.13 -26.69
CA ARG A 3 67.51 3.66 -25.51
C ARG A 3 66.05 4.06 -25.65
N VAL A 4 65.19 3.08 -25.94
CA VAL A 4 63.73 3.24 -25.91
C VAL A 4 63.28 3.15 -24.46
N ALA A 5 62.82 4.27 -23.90
CA ALA A 5 62.17 4.30 -22.59
C ALA A 5 60.72 3.85 -22.75
N ALA A 6 60.40 2.67 -22.22
CA ALA A 6 59.03 2.16 -22.18
C ALA A 6 58.24 2.91 -21.10
N LEU A 7 57.36 3.80 -21.52
CA LEU A 7 56.29 4.35 -20.70
C LEU A 7 55.20 3.29 -20.53
N VAL A 8 55.27 2.53 -19.44
CA VAL A 8 54.14 1.68 -19.02
C VAL A 8 53.19 2.55 -18.21
N LEU A 9 52.29 3.24 -18.90
CA LEU A 9 51.08 3.81 -18.31
C LEU A 9 50.17 2.64 -17.92
N THR A 10 50.35 2.11 -16.72
CA THR A 10 49.37 1.20 -16.12
C THR A 10 48.13 2.03 -15.76
N SER A 11 47.21 2.18 -16.72
CA SER A 11 45.84 2.56 -16.40
C SER A 11 45.24 1.47 -15.52
N PHE A 12 45.26 1.68 -14.21
CA PHE A 12 44.36 1.02 -13.29
C PHE A 12 42.95 1.52 -13.61
N ILE A 13 42.30 0.91 -14.60
CA ILE A 13 40.86 0.99 -14.71
C ILE A 13 40.34 0.21 -13.50
N ALA A 14 39.94 0.93 -12.46
CA ALA A 14 39.09 0.38 -11.43
C ALA A 14 37.83 -0.11 -12.15
N PHE A 15 37.76 -1.42 -12.36
CA PHE A 15 36.55 -2.10 -12.78
C PHE A 15 35.65 -2.05 -11.55
N ASP A 16 34.98 -0.92 -11.33
CA ASP A 16 33.82 -0.87 -10.45
C ASP A 16 32.85 -1.87 -11.06
N ALA A 17 32.81 -3.08 -10.48
CA ALA A 17 31.79 -4.04 -10.78
C ALA A 17 30.47 -3.32 -10.52
N PHE A 18 29.75 -3.00 -11.58
CA PHE A 18 28.40 -2.48 -11.49
C PHE A 18 27.56 -3.62 -10.92
N ALA A 19 27.61 -3.79 -9.61
CA ALA A 19 26.75 -4.71 -8.89
C ALA A 19 25.34 -4.23 -9.20
N GLY A 20 24.56 -5.08 -9.88
CA GLY A 20 23.16 -4.81 -10.14
C GLY A 20 22.39 -4.59 -8.84
N PRO A 21 21.11 -4.23 -8.91
CA PRO A 21 20.28 -4.14 -7.70
C PRO A 21 20.34 -5.46 -6.92
N PRO A 22 20.25 -5.40 -5.58
CA PRO A 22 20.34 -6.58 -4.73
C PRO A 22 19.24 -7.58 -5.07
N GLU A 23 19.54 -8.86 -4.89
CA GLU A 23 18.54 -9.91 -4.99
C GLU A 23 17.51 -9.74 -3.85
N VAL A 24 16.25 -9.50 -4.22
CA VAL A 24 15.14 -9.43 -3.27
C VAL A 24 14.15 -10.57 -3.51
N VAL A 25 13.86 -11.32 -2.45
CA VAL A 25 12.85 -12.40 -2.45
C VAL A 25 11.82 -12.13 -1.37
N VAL A 26 10.55 -12.12 -1.76
CA VAL A 26 9.41 -11.95 -0.86
C VAL A 26 8.66 -13.28 -0.80
N PHE A 27 8.69 -13.92 0.37
CA PHE A 27 7.81 -15.05 0.67
C PHE A 27 6.49 -14.52 1.22
N GLY A 28 5.39 -14.88 0.56
CA GLY A 28 4.06 -14.39 0.94
C GLY A 28 2.95 -15.23 0.34
N ALA A 29 1.73 -14.70 0.36
CA ALA A 29 0.57 -15.30 -0.28
C ALA A 29 -0.34 -14.22 -0.86
N SER A 30 -1.17 -14.57 -1.84
CA SER A 30 -2.08 -13.62 -2.51
C SER A 30 -3.11 -13.00 -1.56
N TRP A 31 -3.58 -13.78 -0.57
CA TRP A 31 -4.54 -13.37 0.45
C TRP A 31 -3.95 -12.52 1.59
N CYS A 32 -2.62 -12.35 1.62
CA CYS A 32 -1.91 -11.68 2.70
C CYS A 32 -1.81 -10.16 2.45
N GLY A 33 -2.60 -9.37 3.17
CA GLY A 33 -2.58 -7.90 3.10
C GLY A 33 -1.18 -7.29 3.35
N PRO A 34 -0.44 -7.66 4.42
CA PRO A 34 0.91 -7.15 4.65
C PRO A 34 1.90 -7.48 3.53
N CYS A 35 1.75 -8.64 2.87
CA CYS A 35 2.56 -9.03 1.73
C CYS A 35 2.33 -8.09 0.53
N GLN A 36 1.09 -7.65 0.31
CA GLN A 36 0.77 -6.66 -0.73
C GLN A 36 1.39 -5.29 -0.43
N MET A 37 1.49 -4.89 0.85
CA MET A 37 2.16 -3.65 1.23
C MET A 37 3.68 -3.72 0.94
N VAL A 38 4.32 -4.87 1.23
CA VAL A 38 5.74 -5.11 0.87
C VAL A 38 5.96 -5.00 -0.63
N LYS A 39 5.11 -5.66 -1.44
CA LYS A 39 5.17 -5.57 -2.91
C LYS A 39 5.08 -4.12 -3.38
N SER A 40 4.08 -3.39 -2.87
CA SER A 40 3.85 -1.99 -3.22
C SER A 40 5.04 -1.09 -2.86
N PHE A 41 5.66 -1.32 -1.70
CA PHE A 41 6.87 -0.60 -1.30
C PHE A 41 8.03 -0.84 -2.27
N LEU A 42 8.28 -2.09 -2.65
CA LEU A 42 9.34 -2.45 -3.59
C LEU A 42 9.05 -1.87 -4.99
N ASP A 43 7.80 -1.96 -5.45
CA ASP A 43 7.35 -1.40 -6.74
C ASP A 43 7.53 0.14 -6.79
N LEU A 44 7.10 0.85 -5.74
CA LEU A 44 7.25 2.31 -5.63
C LEU A 44 8.71 2.75 -5.60
N ASN A 45 9.57 1.95 -4.99
CA ASN A 45 11.02 2.18 -4.95
C ASN A 45 11.76 1.64 -6.18
N ARG A 46 11.05 1.07 -7.15
CA ARG A 46 11.61 0.44 -8.36
C ARG A 46 12.66 -0.63 -8.04
N VAL A 47 12.45 -1.36 -6.96
CA VAL A 47 13.30 -2.48 -6.55
C VAL A 47 12.75 -3.76 -7.17
N PRO A 48 13.48 -4.43 -8.08
CA PRO A 48 13.03 -5.70 -8.62
C PRO A 48 13.04 -6.78 -7.54
N TYR A 49 12.03 -7.65 -7.53
CA TYR A 49 11.93 -8.75 -6.57
C TYR A 49 11.28 -9.99 -7.16
N SER A 50 11.60 -11.14 -6.59
CA SER A 50 10.88 -12.40 -6.81
C SER A 50 9.83 -12.59 -5.72
N PHE A 51 8.59 -12.86 -6.10
CA PHE A 51 7.53 -13.22 -5.16
C PHE A 51 7.32 -14.74 -5.16
N LEU A 52 7.55 -15.37 -4.02
CA LEU A 52 7.36 -16.81 -3.83
C LEU A 52 6.11 -17.05 -3.00
N ASP A 53 5.07 -17.58 -3.66
CA ASP A 53 3.81 -17.90 -3.01
C ASP A 53 3.96 -19.16 -2.15
N ILE A 54 3.82 -19.00 -0.84
CA ILE A 54 3.97 -20.07 0.16
C ILE A 54 2.81 -21.08 0.14
N ASP A 55 1.72 -20.81 -0.59
CA ASP A 55 0.70 -21.84 -0.85
C ASP A 55 1.26 -22.99 -1.68
N GLN A 56 2.39 -22.77 -2.37
CA GLN A 56 3.19 -23.85 -2.97
C GLN A 56 4.13 -24.49 -1.92
N PRO A 57 4.10 -25.82 -1.73
CA PRO A 57 4.91 -26.51 -0.72
C PRO A 57 6.41 -26.23 -0.81
N ALA A 58 6.97 -26.17 -2.03
CA ALA A 58 8.40 -25.90 -2.24
C ALA A 58 8.80 -24.51 -1.74
N ASN A 59 7.99 -23.49 -2.00
CA ASN A 59 8.23 -22.11 -1.54
C ASN A 59 8.06 -21.99 -0.03
N ARG A 60 7.10 -22.71 0.56
CA ARG A 60 6.92 -22.78 2.01
C ARG A 60 8.13 -23.38 2.72
N GLU A 61 8.70 -24.44 2.15
CA GLU A 61 9.91 -25.06 2.67
C GLU A 61 11.13 -24.14 2.51
N ALA A 62 11.28 -23.51 1.35
CA ALA A 62 12.32 -22.50 1.12
C ALA A 62 12.23 -21.33 2.12
N MET A 63 11.00 -20.88 2.45
CA MET A 63 10.78 -19.87 3.48
C MET A 63 11.24 -20.35 4.87
N ARG A 64 10.92 -21.59 5.25
CA ARG A 64 11.32 -22.17 6.55
C ARG A 64 12.83 -22.31 6.67
N GLN A 65 13.51 -22.64 5.59
CA GLN A 65 14.98 -22.71 5.55
C GLN A 65 15.61 -21.32 5.63
N THR A 66 15.02 -20.35 4.93
CA THR A 66 15.49 -18.94 4.94
C THR A 66 15.28 -18.29 6.31
N ALA A 67 14.15 -18.57 6.97
CA ALA A 67 13.77 -17.96 8.24
C ALA A 67 13.15 -19.01 9.19
N PRO A 68 13.96 -19.86 9.84
CA PRO A 68 13.47 -20.94 10.72
C PRO A 68 12.63 -20.46 11.90
N HIS A 69 12.83 -19.20 12.32
CA HIS A 69 12.13 -18.57 13.43
C HIS A 69 10.96 -17.67 12.99
N ALA A 70 10.68 -17.59 11.69
CA ALA A 70 9.53 -16.83 11.19
C ALA A 70 8.22 -17.45 11.69
N ARG A 71 7.37 -16.63 12.31
CA ARG A 71 6.04 -17.04 12.80
C ARG A 71 4.91 -16.75 11.81
N GLY A 72 5.22 -16.14 10.66
CA GLY A 72 4.24 -15.74 9.67
C GLY A 72 4.89 -15.09 8.45
N ILE A 73 4.03 -14.66 7.53
CA ILE A 73 4.38 -13.93 6.31
C ILE A 73 3.99 -12.45 6.43
N PRO A 74 4.65 -11.54 5.69
CA PRO A 74 5.74 -11.79 4.75
C PRO A 74 7.08 -12.08 5.43
N VAL A 75 7.94 -12.82 4.72
CA VAL A 75 9.38 -12.88 5.00
C VAL A 75 10.08 -12.29 3.79
N VAL A 76 10.93 -11.29 4.02
CA VAL A 76 11.67 -10.61 2.95
C VAL A 76 13.15 -10.91 3.12
N ARG A 77 13.76 -11.49 2.09
CA ARG A 77 15.21 -11.66 2.01
C ARG A 77 15.76 -10.65 1.03
N ILE A 78 16.72 -9.84 1.46
CA ILE A 78 17.49 -8.93 0.62
C ILE A 78 18.94 -9.37 0.74
N GLU A 79 19.49 -9.94 -0.32
CA GLU A 79 20.80 -10.60 -0.30
C GLU A 79 20.88 -11.63 0.85
N ARG A 80 21.65 -11.29 1.89
CA ARG A 80 21.89 -12.10 3.10
C ARG A 80 21.03 -11.68 4.28
N ASP A 81 20.35 -10.54 4.20
CA ASP A 81 19.55 -10.01 5.29
C ASP A 81 18.12 -10.54 5.21
N VAL A 82 17.60 -11.04 6.34
CA VAL A 82 16.25 -11.60 6.47
C VAL A 82 15.43 -10.70 7.38
N ILE A 83 14.31 -10.22 6.86
CA ILE A 83 13.40 -9.29 7.51
C ILE A 83 12.04 -9.98 7.68
N LEU A 84 11.50 -9.91 8.89
CA LEU A 84 10.24 -10.55 9.24
C LEU A 84 9.12 -9.51 9.25
N GLY A 85 8.01 -9.81 8.57
CA GLY A 85 6.87 -8.90 8.48
C GLY A 85 7.09 -7.72 7.53
N ALA A 86 6.15 -6.78 7.56
CA ALA A 86 6.18 -5.56 6.74
C ALA A 86 7.00 -4.43 7.40
N ASP A 87 8.24 -4.72 7.75
CA ASP A 87 9.17 -3.76 8.37
C ASP A 87 9.90 -2.95 7.29
N PHE A 88 9.30 -1.82 6.90
CA PHE A 88 9.81 -0.95 5.83
C PHE A 88 11.10 -0.23 6.21
N GLU A 89 11.30 0.07 7.48
CA GLU A 89 12.54 0.72 7.93
C GLU A 89 13.72 -0.25 7.84
N ALA A 90 13.53 -1.49 8.31
CA ALA A 90 14.53 -2.54 8.14
C ALA A 90 14.82 -2.84 6.66
N MET A 91 13.79 -2.81 5.80
CA MET A 91 13.98 -2.99 4.36
C MET A 91 14.78 -1.85 3.73
N VAL A 92 14.49 -0.60 4.07
CA VAL A 92 15.28 0.56 3.61
C VAL A 92 16.73 0.42 4.05
N ALA A 93 16.97 0.17 5.34
CA ALA A 93 18.32 0.03 5.88
C ALA A 93 19.09 -1.10 5.19
N SER A 94 18.42 -2.23 4.91
CA SER A 94 19.02 -3.34 4.18
C SER A 94 19.32 -2.99 2.71
N LEU A 95 18.37 -2.40 1.98
CA LEU A 95 18.57 -1.98 0.60
C LEU A 95 19.74 -0.99 0.47
N GLU A 96 19.81 0.01 1.36
CA GLU A 96 20.87 1.01 1.36
C GLU A 96 22.23 0.39 1.68
N LYS A 97 22.27 -0.54 2.64
CA LYS A 97 23.46 -1.35 2.94
C LYS A 97 23.96 -2.13 1.72
N HIS A 98 23.06 -2.56 0.83
CA HIS A 98 23.39 -3.24 -0.44
C HIS A 98 23.40 -2.30 -1.66
N GLY A 99 23.60 -0.99 -1.44
CA GLY A 99 23.85 -0.02 -2.52
C GLY A 99 22.61 0.42 -3.30
N THR A 100 21.41 0.02 -2.89
CA THR A 100 20.15 0.47 -3.49
C THR A 100 19.44 1.46 -2.59
N LYS A 101 19.28 2.69 -3.07
CA LYS A 101 18.51 3.69 -2.33
C LYS A 101 17.03 3.33 -2.38
N ALA A 102 16.40 3.31 -1.22
CA ALA A 102 14.95 3.21 -1.09
C ALA A 102 14.48 4.32 -0.16
N GLN A 103 13.34 4.91 -0.48
CA GLN A 103 12.64 5.77 0.45
C GLN A 103 11.75 4.87 1.31
N PRO A 104 11.70 5.09 2.64
CA PRO A 104 10.65 4.48 3.45
C PRO A 104 9.30 4.81 2.81
N LEU A 105 8.27 3.99 3.04
CA LEU A 105 6.91 4.39 2.68
C LEU A 105 6.61 5.69 3.40
N LYS A 106 6.91 6.82 2.73
CA LYS A 106 6.65 8.14 3.25
C LYS A 106 5.13 8.21 3.24
N PRO A 107 4.51 8.39 4.40
CA PRO A 107 3.09 8.64 4.39
C PRO A 107 2.81 9.80 3.43
N ALA A 108 1.82 9.66 2.54
CA ALA A 108 1.40 10.76 1.67
C ALA A 108 0.74 11.84 2.54
N GLY A 109 1.58 12.65 3.17
CA GLY A 109 1.21 13.57 4.23
C GLY A 109 2.48 14.18 4.80
N LYS A 110 2.49 15.50 4.95
CA LYS A 110 3.62 16.26 5.49
C LYS A 110 4.10 15.66 6.82
N GLU A 111 5.41 15.74 7.09
CA GLU A 111 5.98 15.37 8.40
C GLU A 111 5.11 15.95 9.53
N GLY A 112 4.64 15.08 10.43
CA GLY A 112 3.78 15.44 11.56
C GLY A 112 2.27 15.16 11.40
N VAL A 113 1.82 14.48 10.34
CA VAL A 113 0.41 14.09 10.16
C VAL A 113 0.29 12.57 10.17
N ASP A 114 -0.52 12.00 11.08
CA ASP A 114 -0.80 10.56 11.08
C ASP A 114 -1.34 10.13 9.70
N VAL A 115 -0.87 9.01 9.19
CA VAL A 115 -1.28 8.49 7.88
C VAL A 115 -1.62 7.02 8.00
N PHE A 116 -2.75 6.67 7.40
CA PHE A 116 -3.37 5.35 7.52
C PHE A 116 -3.71 4.86 6.11
N GLY A 117 -3.21 3.68 5.74
CA GLY A 117 -3.44 3.13 4.40
C GLY A 117 -2.88 3.99 3.27
N GLY A 118 -1.80 4.75 3.54
CA GLY A 118 -1.21 5.68 2.59
C GLY A 118 -1.99 7.00 2.42
N GLN A 119 -3.02 7.26 3.23
CA GLN A 119 -3.80 8.49 3.19
C GLN A 119 -3.69 9.30 4.49
N SER A 120 -3.62 10.63 4.36
CA SER A 120 -3.56 11.54 5.52
C SER A 120 -4.85 11.55 6.36
N THR A 121 -4.75 11.92 7.64
CA THR A 121 -5.93 12.16 8.49
C THR A 121 -6.95 13.11 7.86
N SER A 122 -6.46 14.20 7.24
CA SER A 122 -7.32 15.18 6.56
C SER A 122 -8.04 14.59 5.35
N TRP A 123 -7.40 13.65 4.65
CA TRP A 123 -8.03 12.95 3.54
C TRP A 123 -9.18 12.07 4.06
N TRP A 124 -8.94 11.29 5.12
CA TRP A 124 -9.96 10.44 5.75
C TRP A 124 -11.16 11.27 6.20
N GLN A 125 -10.92 12.32 6.97
CA GLN A 125 -11.96 13.25 7.41
C GLN A 125 -12.75 13.84 6.24
N HIS A 126 -12.06 14.22 5.16
CA HIS A 126 -12.71 14.76 3.97
C HIS A 126 -13.60 13.72 3.27
N GLN A 127 -13.15 12.47 3.11
CA GLN A 127 -13.97 11.42 2.49
C GLN A 127 -15.22 11.12 3.32
N PHE A 128 -15.07 10.93 4.64
CA PHE A 128 -16.21 10.69 5.54
C PHE A 128 -17.19 11.85 5.50
N ARG A 129 -16.71 13.10 5.57
CA ARG A 129 -17.56 14.30 5.48
C ARG A 129 -18.31 14.36 4.15
N ARG A 130 -17.64 14.04 3.03
CA ARG A 130 -18.26 14.08 1.70
C ARG A 130 -19.39 13.06 1.58
N VAL A 131 -19.16 11.81 1.97
CA VAL A 131 -20.19 10.77 1.90
C VAL A 131 -21.37 11.10 2.83
N LYS A 132 -21.11 11.54 4.07
CA LYS A 132 -22.17 11.99 4.99
C LYS A 132 -22.97 13.18 4.45
N SER A 133 -22.29 14.15 3.83
CA SER A 133 -22.94 15.31 3.22
C SER A 133 -23.83 14.89 2.04
N MET A 134 -23.37 13.98 1.18
CA MET A 134 -24.18 13.44 0.08
C MET A 134 -25.40 12.68 0.60
N ARG A 135 -25.21 11.85 1.63
CA ARG A 135 -26.28 11.09 2.29
C ARG A 135 -27.36 12.02 2.85
N SER A 136 -26.95 13.04 3.61
CA SER A 136 -27.87 14.05 4.16
C SER A 136 -28.65 14.77 3.06
N ALA A 137 -28.00 15.13 1.95
CA ALA A 137 -28.67 15.80 0.83
C ALA A 137 -29.74 14.90 0.18
N VAL A 138 -29.46 13.61 0.02
CA VAL A 138 -30.44 12.64 -0.50
C VAL A 138 -31.60 12.45 0.47
N GLU A 139 -31.33 12.32 1.78
CA GLU A 139 -32.37 12.22 2.80
C GLU A 139 -33.28 13.46 2.84
N ASP A 140 -32.72 14.66 2.67
CA ASP A 140 -33.48 15.91 2.58
C ASP A 140 -34.39 15.96 1.35
N GLU A 141 -33.90 15.49 0.20
CA GLU A 141 -34.72 15.37 -1.01
C GLU A 141 -35.84 14.33 -0.83
N MET A 142 -35.55 13.18 -0.21
CA MET A 142 -36.56 12.17 0.10
C MET A 142 -37.65 12.72 1.02
N ARG A 143 -37.27 13.47 2.06
CA ARG A 143 -38.25 14.14 2.94
C ARG A 143 -39.17 15.08 2.17
N LYS A 144 -38.62 15.89 1.25
CA LYS A 144 -39.42 16.81 0.41
C LYS A 144 -40.40 16.06 -0.49
N LEU A 145 -39.97 14.97 -1.10
CA LEU A 145 -40.82 14.12 -1.95
C LEU A 145 -41.95 13.48 -1.13
N GLN A 146 -41.65 13.00 0.08
CA GLN A 146 -42.63 12.39 0.99
C GLN A 146 -43.63 13.40 1.58
N SER A 147 -43.23 14.66 1.76
CA SER A 147 -44.11 15.72 2.29
C SER A 147 -45.01 16.38 1.24
N SER A 148 -44.87 16.03 -0.05
CA SER A 148 -45.74 16.57 -1.09
C SER A 148 -47.13 15.94 -0.98
N ASP A 149 -48.19 16.75 -0.94
CA ASP A 149 -49.59 16.30 -0.82
C ASP A 149 -50.08 15.42 -2.01
N THR A 150 -49.21 15.14 -2.99
CA THR A 150 -49.46 14.45 -4.25
C THR A 150 -48.76 13.09 -4.38
N VAL A 151 -48.32 12.43 -3.30
CA VAL A 151 -47.62 11.12 -3.33
C VAL A 151 -48.45 9.97 -3.93
N ALA A 152 -49.64 10.23 -4.47
CA ALA A 152 -50.45 9.28 -5.23
C ALA A 152 -50.10 9.17 -6.74
N ASP A 153 -49.18 9.99 -7.28
CA ASP A 153 -48.78 9.89 -8.68
C ASP A 153 -47.56 8.98 -8.87
N ASN A 154 -47.66 8.02 -9.81
CA ASN A 154 -46.63 7.02 -10.12
C ASN A 154 -45.23 7.62 -10.41
N VAL A 155 -45.16 8.88 -10.85
CA VAL A 155 -43.90 9.60 -11.12
C VAL A 155 -43.15 9.95 -9.83
N GLU A 156 -43.86 10.39 -8.79
CA GLU A 156 -43.23 10.74 -7.49
C GLU A 156 -42.77 9.48 -6.75
N LEU A 157 -43.51 8.37 -6.89
CA LEU A 157 -43.09 7.07 -6.38
C LEU A 157 -41.78 6.61 -7.03
N ALA A 158 -41.67 6.71 -8.37
CA ALA A 158 -40.46 6.36 -9.09
C ALA A 158 -39.25 7.24 -8.69
N LYS A 159 -39.47 8.54 -8.46
CA LYS A 159 -38.42 9.45 -7.95
C LYS A 159 -37.97 9.05 -6.55
N LEU A 160 -38.92 8.71 -5.67
CA LEU A 160 -38.62 8.28 -4.31
C LEU A 160 -37.80 6.98 -4.31
N ASP A 161 -38.17 6.00 -5.14
CA ASP A 161 -37.43 4.73 -5.25
C ASP A 161 -36.03 4.94 -5.83
N ALA A 162 -35.87 5.83 -6.81
CA ALA A 162 -34.54 6.21 -7.31
C ALA A 162 -33.67 6.84 -6.21
N LYS A 163 -34.26 7.65 -5.32
CA LYS A 163 -33.54 8.24 -4.19
C LYS A 163 -33.18 7.21 -3.12
N LYS A 164 -34.04 6.24 -2.83
CA LYS A 164 -33.71 5.10 -1.96
C LYS A 164 -32.52 4.31 -2.50
N ALA A 165 -32.52 4.00 -3.79
CA ALA A 165 -31.38 3.31 -4.42
C ALA A 165 -30.08 4.13 -4.35
N GLN A 166 -30.17 5.45 -4.53
CA GLN A 166 -29.04 6.36 -4.36
C GLN A 166 -28.52 6.36 -2.90
N LEU A 167 -29.42 6.30 -1.92
CA LEU A 167 -29.08 6.22 -0.50
C LEU A 167 -28.36 4.90 -0.17
N GLU A 168 -28.85 3.76 -0.69
CA GLU A 168 -28.22 2.45 -0.51
C GLU A 168 -26.79 2.41 -1.07
N LEU A 169 -26.54 3.03 -2.23
CA LEU A 169 -25.19 3.15 -2.80
C LEU A 169 -24.25 3.98 -1.90
N LEU A 170 -24.77 5.05 -1.29
CA LEU A 170 -24.00 5.89 -0.37
C LEU A 170 -23.72 5.18 0.95
N ASP A 171 -24.69 4.42 1.47
CA ASP A 171 -24.51 3.60 2.67
C ASP A 171 -23.47 2.50 2.43
N GLY A 172 -23.49 1.84 1.27
CA GLY A 172 -22.45 0.89 0.86
C GLY A 172 -21.07 1.54 0.72
N THR A 173 -21.01 2.76 0.15
CA THR A 173 -19.76 3.53 0.06
C THR A 173 -19.22 3.90 1.43
N PHE A 174 -20.10 4.29 2.35
CA PHE A 174 -19.74 4.61 3.73
C PHE A 174 -19.21 3.37 4.46
N GLN A 175 -19.87 2.23 4.33
CA GLN A 175 -19.43 0.98 4.94
C GLN A 175 -18.05 0.56 4.44
N MET A 176 -17.83 0.60 3.12
CA MET A 176 -16.52 0.30 2.53
C MET A 176 -15.43 1.22 3.08
N LEU A 177 -15.72 2.53 3.19
CA LEU A 177 -14.78 3.49 3.75
C LEU A 177 -14.47 3.23 5.23
N ASP A 178 -15.46 2.84 6.03
CA ASP A 178 -15.27 2.50 7.45
C ASP A 178 -14.52 1.17 7.65
N ASP A 179 -14.76 0.18 6.78
CA ASP A 179 -14.03 -1.08 6.77
C ASP A 179 -12.55 -0.86 6.44
N ASP A 180 -12.24 -0.04 5.42
CA ASP A 180 -10.88 0.34 5.09
C ASP A 180 -10.23 1.15 6.23
N ALA A 181 -10.95 2.12 6.80
CA ALA A 181 -10.46 2.88 7.95
C ALA A 181 -10.15 1.97 9.14
N SER A 182 -10.97 0.94 9.37
CA SER A 182 -10.75 -0.09 10.40
C SER A 182 -9.54 -0.95 10.09
N ARG A 183 -9.42 -1.44 8.84
CA ARG A 183 -8.27 -2.22 8.36
C ARG A 183 -6.96 -1.46 8.53
N TYR A 184 -6.97 -0.14 8.33
CA TYR A 184 -5.77 0.70 8.46
C TYR A 184 -5.59 1.33 9.84
N GLY A 185 -6.43 0.99 10.83
CA GLY A 185 -6.28 1.48 12.21
C GLY A 185 -6.54 2.98 12.39
N VAL A 186 -7.33 3.60 11.51
CA VAL A 186 -7.68 5.03 11.59
C VAL A 186 -8.45 5.30 12.89
N PRO A 187 -8.01 6.20 13.78
CA PRO A 187 -8.78 6.58 14.97
C PRO A 187 -10.19 7.10 14.64
N ARG A 188 -11.18 6.76 15.48
CA ARG A 188 -12.58 7.16 15.31
C ARG A 188 -12.78 8.67 15.15
N LYS A 189 -11.97 9.50 15.83
CA LYS A 189 -11.98 10.98 15.71
C LYS A 189 -11.73 11.52 14.30
N TYR A 190 -11.20 10.69 13.39
CA TYR A 190 -11.00 11.05 11.98
C TYR A 190 -12.06 10.46 11.05
N ARG A 191 -13.02 9.70 11.59
CA ARG A 191 -14.16 9.08 10.90
C ARG A 191 -15.50 9.79 11.17
N GLU A 192 -15.53 10.65 12.19
CA GLU A 192 -16.68 11.44 12.63
C GLU A 192 -16.87 12.73 11.82
#